data_AF-A0AB33E804-F1
#
_entry.id   AF-A0AB33E804-F1
#
_cell.length_a   1.000
_cell.length_b   1.000
_cell.length_c   1.000
_cell.angle_alpha   90.00
_cell.angle_beta   90.00
_cell.angle_gamma   90.00
#
_symmetry.space_group_name_H-M   'P 1'
#
loop_
_entity.id
_entity.type
_entity.pdbx_description
1 polymer ?
#
loop_
_entity_poly.entity_id
_entity_poly.type
_entity_poly.pdbx_seq_one_letter_code
_entity_poly.pdbx_strand_id
1 'polypeptide(L)' 'MDLEQLADYFFKYAREQGNPYEKFPLGTEVDEFGAPYIEISEAGKLSIVAKDRGEECLRKETTSPEVLAKWVYEIFNRE' A
#
# COMPACT_ATOMS: atom_id res chain seq x y z
N MET A 1 -13.16 -0.64 -6.24
CA MET A 1 -12.47 -0.81 -4.95
C MET A 1 -11.56 0.36 -4.83
N ASP A 2 -11.66 1.03 -3.70
CA ASP A 2 -11.18 2.39 -3.53
C ASP A 2 -10.18 2.41 -2.37
N LEU A 3 -9.38 3.49 -2.29
CA LEU A 3 -8.33 3.62 -1.27
C LEU A 3 -8.90 3.48 0.16
N GLU A 4 -10.12 3.96 0.38
CA GLU A 4 -10.82 3.85 1.67
C GLU A 4 -11.06 2.38 2.07
N GLN A 5 -11.52 1.54 1.15
CA GLN A 5 -11.74 0.11 1.42
C GLN A 5 -10.41 -0.60 1.74
N LEU A 6 -9.35 -0.26 1.01
CA LEU A 6 -8.01 -0.78 1.31
C LEU A 6 -7.55 -0.36 2.71
N ALA A 7 -7.78 0.90 3.09
CA ALA A 7 -7.42 1.41 4.39
C ALA A 7 -8.14 0.64 5.52
N ASP A 8 -9.42 0.27 5.35
CA ASP A 8 -10.13 -0.59 6.30
C ASP A 8 -9.46 -1.95 6.50
N TYR A 9 -9.06 -2.63 5.42
CA TYR A 9 -8.31 -3.90 5.50
C TYR A 9 -6.99 -3.72 6.25
N PHE A 10 -6.29 -2.62 5.99
CA PHE A 10 -5.05 -2.29 6.68
C PHE A 10 -5.26 -2.04 8.17
N PHE A 11 -6.22 -1.19 8.56
CA PHE A 11 -6.48 -0.88 9.97
C PHE A 11 -6.89 -2.13 10.74
N LYS A 12 -7.72 -2.98 10.13
CA LYS A 12 -8.08 -4.28 10.71
C LYS A 12 -6.83 -5.13 10.93
N TYR A 13 -6.01 -5.32 9.90
CA TYR A 13 -4.79 -6.12 9.99
C TYR A 13 -3.82 -5.56 11.04
N ALA A 14 -3.56 -4.25 11.02
CA ALA A 14 -2.65 -3.60 11.95
C ALA A 14 -3.10 -3.73 13.41
N ARG A 15 -4.42 -3.61 13.66
CA ARG A 15 -5.01 -3.87 14.98
C ARG A 15 -4.85 -5.33 15.42
N GLU A 16 -5.00 -6.29 14.50
CA GLU A 16 -4.76 -7.72 14.78
C GLU A 16 -3.30 -8.01 15.10
N GLN A 17 -2.35 -7.25 14.54
CA GLN A 17 -0.93 -7.31 14.90
C GLN A 17 -0.57 -6.58 16.21
N GLY A 18 -1.54 -5.93 16.86
CA GLY A 18 -1.31 -5.17 18.09
C GLY A 18 -0.65 -3.80 17.89
N ASN A 19 -0.55 -3.32 16.65
CA ASN A 19 -0.01 -1.99 16.33
C ASN A 19 -1.06 -1.15 15.59
N PRO A 20 -2.00 -0.52 16.31
CA PRO A 20 -3.05 0.27 15.68
C PRO A 20 -2.48 1.56 15.06
N TYR A 21 -2.85 1.83 13.80
CA TYR A 21 -2.49 3.05 13.10
C TYR A 21 -3.62 4.09 13.22
N GLU A 22 -3.25 5.36 13.39
CA GLU A 22 -4.19 6.49 13.38
C GLU A 22 -4.56 6.95 11.96
N LYS A 23 -3.69 6.69 10.99
CA LYS A 23 -3.88 7.04 9.57
C LYS A 23 -3.24 6.00 8.65
N PHE A 24 -3.81 5.86 7.46
CA PHE A 24 -3.23 5.02 6.42
C PHE A 24 -1.94 5.68 5.90
N PRO A 25 -0.81 4.96 5.85
CA PRO A 25 0.50 5.57 5.60
C PRO A 25 0.81 5.84 4.12
N LEU A 26 -0.04 5.38 3.19
CA LEU A 26 0.16 5.52 1.76
C LEU A 26 -0.95 6.32 1.08
N GLY A 27 -0.57 7.09 0.08
CA GLY A 27 -1.49 7.71 -0.87
C GLY A 27 -1.48 7.03 -2.23
N THR A 28 -2.23 7.58 -3.16
CA THR A 28 -2.21 7.22 -4.59
C THR A 28 -1.41 8.21 -5.44
N GLU A 29 -0.82 9.22 -4.81
CA GLU A 29 0.00 10.22 -5.49
C GLU A 29 1.34 9.60 -5.88
N VAL A 30 1.74 9.79 -7.14
CA VAL A 30 3.00 9.27 -7.65
C VAL A 30 4.14 10.07 -7.04
N ASP A 31 5.05 9.37 -6.35
CA ASP A 31 6.32 9.93 -5.90
C ASP A 31 7.46 9.47 -6.81
N GLU A 32 8.31 10.40 -7.21
CA GLU A 32 9.48 10.16 -8.07
C GLU A 32 10.80 10.05 -7.28
N PHE A 33 10.76 10.08 -5.95
CA PHE A 33 11.93 10.13 -5.08
C PHE A 33 12.05 8.90 -4.16
N GLY A 34 11.43 7.80 -4.56
CA GLY A 34 11.55 6.49 -3.93
C GLY A 34 10.49 6.19 -2.89
N ALA A 35 9.56 7.10 -2.60
CA ALA A 35 8.47 6.81 -1.68
C ALA A 35 7.46 5.84 -2.32
N PRO A 36 7.02 4.79 -1.60
CA PRO A 36 5.98 3.91 -2.09
C PRO A 36 4.63 4.64 -2.17
N TYR A 37 3.82 4.28 -3.16
CA TYR A 37 2.43 4.72 -3.34
C TYR A 37 1.57 3.55 -3.85
N ILE A 38 0.25 3.72 -3.76
CA ILE A 38 -0.74 2.74 -4.23
C ILE A 38 -1.19 3.09 -5.64
N GLU A 39 -1.18 2.10 -6.53
CA GLU A 39 -1.80 2.18 -7.86
C GLU A 39 -2.98 1.20 -7.92
N ILE A 40 -4.17 1.70 -8.26
CA ILE A 40 -5.37 0.89 -8.45
C ILE A 40 -5.75 0.96 -9.93
N SER A 41 -5.67 -0.17 -10.61
CA SER A 41 -6.09 -0.25 -12.02
C SER A 41 -7.61 -0.38 -12.14
N GLU A 42 -8.16 0.06 -13.28
CA GLU A 42 -9.58 -0.14 -13.61
C GLU A 42 -9.97 -1.63 -13.68
N ALA A 43 -9.01 -2.53 -13.90
CA ALA A 43 -9.20 -3.98 -13.88
C ALA A 43 -9.26 -4.59 -12.46
N GLY A 44 -9.17 -3.77 -11.41
CA GLY A 44 -9.20 -4.21 -10.01
C GLY A 44 -7.86 -4.77 -9.50
N LYS A 45 -6.78 -4.64 -10.27
CA LYS A 45 -5.42 -4.92 -9.77
C LYS A 45 -4.98 -3.78 -8.85
N LEU A 46 -4.34 -4.17 -7.75
CA LEU A 46 -3.80 -3.30 -6.72
C LEU A 46 -2.29 -3.45 -6.70
N SER A 47 -1.58 -2.34 -6.70
CA SER A 47 -0.13 -2.35 -6.69
C SER A 47 0.43 -1.42 -5.63
N ILE A 48 1.50 -1.84 -4.98
CA ILE A 48 2.43 -0.91 -4.32
C ILE A 48 3.55 -0.66 -5.32
N VAL A 49 3.79 0.61 -5.62
CA VAL A 49 4.79 1.07 -6.59
C VAL A 49 5.72 2.05 -5.89
N ALA A 50 7.01 2.03 -6.21
CA ALA A 50 7.93 3.11 -5.86
C ALA A 50 8.82 3.44 -7.06
N LYS A 51 9.05 4.73 -7.31
CA LYS A 51 9.90 5.21 -8.40
C LYS A 51 11.04 6.04 -7.86
N ASP A 52 12.26 5.80 -8.34
CA ASP A 52 13.42 6.67 -8.09
C ASP A 52 13.81 7.36 -9.39
N ARG A 53 13.76 8.69 -9.42
CA ARG A 53 14.07 9.53 -10.60
C ARG A 53 13.27 9.13 -11.85
N GLY A 54 12.01 8.75 -11.64
CA GLY A 54 11.10 8.32 -12.70
C GLY A 54 11.21 6.84 -13.10
N GLU A 55 12.21 6.10 -12.59
CA GLU A 55 12.36 4.67 -12.85
C GLU A 55 11.69 3.83 -11.75
N GLU A 56 10.88 2.85 -12.14
CA GLU A 56 10.23 1.95 -11.18
C GLU A 56 11.26 1.05 -10.50
N CYS A 57 11.50 1.28 -9.21
CA CYS A 57 12.41 0.46 -8.41
C CYS A 57 11.67 -0.61 -7.60
N LEU A 58 10.37 -0.45 -7.39
CA LEU A 58 9.53 -1.42 -6.71
C LEU A 58 8.16 -1.49 -7.36
N ARG A 59 7.69 -2.71 -7.64
CA ARG A 59 6.31 -2.98 -8.03
C ARG A 59 5.88 -4.32 -7.44
N LYS A 60 4.84 -4.31 -6.62
CA LYS A 60 4.16 -5.50 -6.10
C LYS A 60 2.68 -5.41 -6.42
N GLU A 61 2.20 -6.30 -7.28
CA GLU A 61 0.80 -6.34 -7.71
C GLU A 61 0.06 -7.52 -7.07
N THR A 62 -1.20 -7.31 -6.72
CA THR A 62 -2.14 -8.34 -6.26
C THR A 62 -3.56 -7.95 -6.67
N THR A 63 -4.47 -8.92 -6.70
CA THR A 63 -5.91 -8.66 -6.81
C THR A 63 -6.63 -8.75 -5.45
N SER A 64 -5.91 -9.15 -4.39
CA SER A 64 -6.45 -9.27 -3.04
C SER A 64 -6.10 -8.03 -2.20
N PRO A 65 -7.10 -7.30 -1.67
CA PRO A 65 -6.86 -6.15 -0.81
C PRO A 65 -6.21 -6.53 0.52
N GLU A 66 -6.50 -7.72 1.06
CA GLU A 66 -5.89 -8.23 2.29
C GLU A 66 -4.38 -8.43 2.12
N VAL A 67 -3.97 -8.98 0.98
CA VAL A 67 -2.56 -9.16 0.64
C VAL A 67 -1.86 -7.80 0.52
N LEU A 68 -2.50 -6.85 -0.15
CA LEU A 68 -1.94 -5.51 -0.31
C LEU A 68 -1.78 -4.82 1.05
N ALA A 69 -2.83 -4.82 1.87
CA ALA A 69 -2.84 -4.25 3.22
C ALA A 69 -1.73 -4.83 4.11
N LYS A 70 -1.52 -6.16 4.05
CA LYS A 70 -0.41 -6.82 4.73
C LYS A 70 0.94 -6.30 4.26
N TRP A 71 1.16 -6.17 2.95
CA TRP A 71 2.42 -5.64 2.41
C TRP A 71 2.67 -4.20 2.84
N VAL A 72 1.64 -3.35 2.87
CA VAL A 72 1.76 -1.99 3.41
C VAL A 72 2.23 -2.06 4.85
N TYR A 73 1.58 -2.85 5.70
CA TYR A 73 2.02 -3.01 7.09
C TYR A 73 3.47 -3.47 7.18
N GLU A 74 3.86 -4.50 6.44
CA GLU A 74 5.24 -5.00 6.44
C GLU A 74 6.26 -3.96 6.00
N ILE A 75 5.96 -3.10 5.01
CA ILE A 75 6.87 -2.05 4.55
C ILE A 75 7.13 -1.01 5.65
N PHE A 76 6.09 -0.61 6.38
CA PHE A 76 6.19 0.42 7.41
C PHE A 76 6.58 -0.10 8.79
N ASN A 77 6.67 -1.42 8.96
CA ASN A 77 7.10 -2.07 10.20
C ASN A 77 8.34 -2.96 10.01
N ARG A 78 8.99 -2.91 8.84
CA ARG A 78 10.28 -3.57 8.63
C ARG A 78 11.37 -2.74 9.28
N GLU A 79 11.97 -3.28 10.33
CA GLU A 79 13.24 -2.79 10.92
C GLU A 79 14.44 -3.04 10.00
#